data_AF-A0A6N9HBE1-F1
#
_entry.id   AF-A0A6N9HBE1-F1
#
_cell.length_a   1.000
_cell.length_b   1.000
_cell.length_c   1.000
_cell.angle_alpha   90.00
_cell.angle_beta   90.00
_cell.angle_gamma   90.00
#
_symmetry.space_group_name_H-M   'P 1'
#
loop_
_entity.id
_entity.type
_entity.pdbx_description
1 polymer ?
#
loop_
_entity_poly.entity_id
_entity_poly.type
_entity_poly.pdbx_seq_one_letter_code
_entity_poly.pdbx_strand_id
1 'polypeptide(L)' 'NQHHLIGSMGQVGAAGDNAAMESFFSLLQKNVLDRRRWRTREKLRIAIITWIERTYHRRRRQARLGRLT' A
#
# COMPACT_ATOMS: atom_id res chain seq x y z
N ASN A 1 -24.06 6.36 17.78
CA ASN A 1 -23.77 7.45 16.83
C ASN A 1 -22.25 7.55 16.67
N GLN A 2 -21.74 7.82 15.47
CA GLN A 2 -20.32 7.89 15.08
C GLN A 2 -19.74 6.49 14.81
N HIS A 3 -19.58 5.99 13.59
CA HIS A 3 -18.88 6.59 12.46
C HIS A 3 -19.77 6.52 11.20
N HIS A 4 -20.18 7.69 10.70
CA HIS A 4 -20.85 7.88 9.40
C HIS A 4 -19.86 7.62 8.25
N LEU A 5 -19.29 6.41 8.15
CA LEU A 5 -18.47 6.01 7.02
C LEU A 5 -19.37 5.30 6.01
N ILE A 6 -19.99 6.09 5.13
CA ILE A 6 -20.59 5.54 3.92
C ILE A 6 -19.43 5.05 3.06
N GLY A 7 -19.40 3.75 2.76
CA GLY A 7 -18.45 3.19 1.81
C GLY A 7 -18.69 3.82 0.43
N SER A 8 -17.90 4.83 0.09
CA SER A 8 -17.93 5.44 -1.23
C SER A 8 -17.20 4.52 -2.19
N MET A 9 -17.94 3.89 -3.10
CA MET A 9 -17.40 3.30 -4.32
C MET A 9 -16.95 4.47 -5.20
N GLY A 10 -15.80 5.07 -4.85
CA GLY A 10 -15.32 6.37 -5.32
C GLY A 10 -15.72 6.70 -6.75
N GLN A 11 -16.20 7.93 -6.96
CA GLN A 11 -16.73 8.44 -8.22
C GLN A 11 -15.86 7.98 -9.41
N VAL A 12 -16.50 7.44 -10.45
CA VAL A 12 -15.87 7.12 -11.74
C VAL A 12 -15.06 8.34 -12.19
N GLY A 13 -13.73 8.23 -12.17
CA GLY A 13 -12.82 9.35 -12.43
C GLY A 13 -11.74 9.61 -11.37
N ALA A 14 -11.74 8.91 -10.22
CA ALA A 14 -10.62 8.95 -9.25
C ALA A 14 -9.42 8.12 -9.73
N ALA A 15 -8.96 8.34 -10.97
CA ALA A 15 -7.81 7.63 -11.55
C ALA A 15 -6.55 7.80 -10.71
N GLY A 16 -6.41 8.90 -9.97
CA GLY A 16 -5.30 9.13 -9.03
C GLY A 16 -5.32 8.18 -7.83
N ASP A 17 -6.48 7.99 -7.19
CA ASP A 17 -6.63 7.07 -6.06
C ASP A 17 -6.59 5.61 -6.53
N ASN A 18 -7.22 5.30 -7.66
CA ASN A 18 -7.15 3.96 -8.26
C ASN A 18 -5.70 3.63 -8.67
N ALA A 19 -5.00 4.51 -9.39
CA ALA A 19 -3.61 4.28 -9.78
C ALA A 19 -2.65 4.21 -8.59
N ALA A 20 -2.88 5.00 -7.54
CA ALA A 20 -2.09 4.91 -6.31
C ALA A 20 -2.29 3.57 -5.59
N MET A 21 -3.53 3.08 -5.56
CA MET A 21 -3.85 1.77 -4.98
C MET A 21 -3.34 0.61 -5.84
N GLU A 22 -3.49 0.69 -7.16
CA GLU A 22 -2.93 -0.28 -8.11
C GLU A 22 -1.40 -0.36 -7.98
N SER A 23 -0.72 0.79 -7.94
CA SER A 23 0.73 0.87 -7.72
C SER A 23 1.14 0.26 -6.38
N PHE A 24 0.37 0.52 -5.32
CA PHE A 24 0.60 -0.08 -4.01
C PHE A 24 0.51 -1.62 -4.07
N PHE A 25 -0.55 -2.18 -4.68
CA PHE A 25 -0.73 -3.62 -4.77
C PHE A 25 0.33 -4.29 -5.64
N SER A 26 0.73 -3.68 -6.77
CA SER A 26 1.83 -4.19 -7.60
C SER A 26 3.15 -4.23 -6.83
N LEU A 27 3.45 -3.18 -6.06
CA LEU A 27 4.66 -3.14 -5.22
C LEU A 27 4.60 -4.18 -4.10
N LEU A 28 3.45 -4.36 -3.46
CA LEU A 28 3.25 -5.35 -2.42
C LEU A 28 3.45 -6.77 -2.96
N GLN A 29 2.88 -7.06 -4.12
CA GLN A 29 3.01 -8.36 -4.77
C GLN A 29 4.47 -8.68 -5.08
N LYS A 30 5.14 -7.78 -5.81
CA LYS A 30 6.55 -7.96 -6.21
C LYS A 30 7.51 -8.05 -5.02
N ASN A 31 7.27 -7.32 -3.93
CA ASN A 31 8.23 -7.23 -2.83
C ASN A 31 7.94 -8.18 -1.66
N VAL A 32 6.69 -8.63 -1.48
CA VAL A 32 6.29 -9.45 -0.33
C VAL A 32 5.73 -10.81 -0.77
N LEU A 33 4.81 -10.82 -1.73
CA LEU A 33 4.13 -12.06 -2.13
C LEU A 33 5.02 -12.95 -3.00
N ASP A 34 5.70 -12.39 -4.01
CA ASP A 34 6.57 -13.15 -4.92
C ASP A 34 7.94 -13.52 -4.34
N ARG A 35 8.35 -12.90 -3.22
CA ARG A 35 9.70 -13.13 -2.67
C ARG A 35 9.90 -14.52 -2.06
N ARG A 36 8.84 -15.15 -1.55
CA ARG A 36 8.90 -16.47 -0.91
C ARG A 36 7.51 -17.02 -0.67
N ARG A 37 7.37 -18.34 -0.66
CA ARG A 37 6.16 -19.00 -0.14
C ARG A 37 6.06 -18.82 1.38
N TRP A 38 4.89 -18.39 1.83
CA TRP A 38 4.57 -18.21 3.24
C TRP A 38 3.86 -19.44 3.78
N ARG A 39 4.38 -20.03 4.87
CA ARG A 39 3.77 -21.24 5.49
C ARG A 39 2.48 -20.92 6.25
N THR A 40 2.32 -19.70 6.75
CA THR A 40 1.14 -19.28 7.52
C THR A 40 0.73 -17.86 7.13
N ARG A 41 -0.57 -17.57 7.26
CA ARG A 41 -1.13 -16.23 7.03
C ARG A 41 -0.58 -15.19 8.00
N GLU A 42 -0.26 -15.60 9.23
CA GLU A 42 0.34 -14.71 10.23
C GLU A 42 1.74 -14.23 9.83
N LYS A 43 2.59 -15.13 9.32
CA LYS A 43 3.93 -14.76 8.83
C LYS A 43 3.82 -13.80 7.63
N LEU A 44 2.85 -14.04 6.74
CA LEU A 44 2.56 -13.12 5.65
C LEU A 44 2.11 -11.74 6.18
N ARG A 45 1.20 -11.70 7.16
CA ARG A 45 0.73 -10.44 7.77
C ARG A 45 1.87 -9.63 8.36
N ILE A 46 2.76 -10.28 9.13
CA ILE A 46 3.93 -9.63 9.73
C ILE A 46 4.85 -9.09 8.63
N ALA A 47 5.07 -9.86 7.56
CA ALA A 47 5.90 -9.43 6.44
C ALA A 47 5.31 -8.22 5.69
N ILE A 48 3.99 -8.21 5.48
CA ILE A 48 3.26 -7.08 4.87
C ILE A 48 3.44 -5.83 5.74
N ILE A 49 3.14 -5.90 7.04
CA ILE A 49 3.25 -4.75 7.95
C ILE A 49 4.69 -4.23 8.00
N THR A 50 5.66 -5.15 8.15
CA THR A 50 7.08 -4.80 8.19
C THR A 50 7.54 -4.11 6.91
N TRP A 51 7.08 -4.59 5.75
CA TRP A 51 7.42 -3.99 4.47
C TRP A 51 6.78 -2.60 4.29
N ILE A 52 5.52 -2.45 4.70
CA ILE A 52 4.82 -1.16 4.67
C ILE A 52 5.58 -0.12 5.50
N GLU A 53 5.89 -0.45 6.75
CA GLU A 53 6.58 0.42 7.70
C GLU A 53 8.00 0.78 7.25
N ARG A 54 8.82 -0.24 6.93
CA ARG A 54 10.25 -0.02 6.66
C ARG A 54 10.55 0.44 5.24
N THR A 55 9.73 0.05 4.27
CA THR A 55 10.04 0.24 2.85
C THR A 55 9.06 1.19 2.19
N TYR A 56 7.76 0.90 2.26
CA TYR A 56 6.75 1.66 1.53
C TYR A 56 6.64 3.10 2.06
N HIS A 57 6.45 3.29 3.37
CA HIS A 57 6.36 4.62 4.00
C HIS A 57 7.68 5.41 3.87
N ARG A 58 8.83 4.75 4.02
CA ARG A 58 10.14 5.39 3.84
C ARG A 58 10.33 5.89 2.41
N ARG A 59 10.03 5.06 1.40
CA ARG A 59 10.13 5.43 -0.02
C ARG A 59 9.15 6.55 -0.39
N ARG A 60 7.91 6.50 0.11
CA ARG A 60 6.89 7.53 -0.14
C ARG A 60 7.25 8.88 0.51
N ARG A 61 7.84 8.85 1.72
CA ARG A 61 8.37 10.05 2.38
C ARG A 61 9.49 10.69 1.55
N GLN A 62 10.41 9.89 1.02
CA GLN A 62 11.48 10.35 0.13
C GLN A 62 10.93 10.93 -1.18
N ALA A 63 9.94 10.30 -1.81
CA ALA A 63 9.29 10.83 -3.01
C ALA A 63 8.64 12.22 -2.79
N ARG A 64 8.11 12.47 -1.59
CA ARG A 64 7.58 13.79 -1.20
C ARG A 64 8.68 14.84 -0.97
N LEU A 65 9.87 14.42 -0.54
CA LEU A 65 11.00 15.31 -0.27
C LEU A 65 11.87 15.58 -1.51
N GLY A 66 11.83 14.73 -2.53
CA GLY A 66 12.63 14.83 -3.76
C GLY A 66 12.02 15.63 -4.92
N ARG A 67 11.08 16.54 -4.66
CA ARG A 67 10.58 17.53 -5.65
C ARG A 67 10.86 18.99 -5.22
N LEU A 68 11.86 19.17 -4.37
CA LEU A 68 12.45 20.45 -4.01
C LEU A 68 13.92 20.42 -4.45
N THR A 69 14.15 20.39 -5.75
CA THR A 69 15.43 20.73 -6.37
C THR A 69 15.14 21.29 -7.74
#